data_AF-A0A8C3QKC9-F1
#
_entry.id   AF-A0A8C3QKC9-F1
#
_cell.length_a   1.000
_cell.length_b   1.000
_cell.length_c   1.000
_cell.angle_alpha   90.00
_cell.angle_beta   90.00
_cell.angle_gamma   90.00
#
_symmetry.space_group_name_H-M   'P 1'
#
loop_
_entity.id
_entity.type
_entity.pdbx_description
1 polymer ?
#
loop_
_entity_poly.entity_id
_entity_poly.type
_entity_poly.pdbx_seq_one_letter_code
_entity_poly.pdbx_strand_id
1 'polypeptide(L)'
;MPGLITDILISLDDKFLYFSNWLHGDVRQYDISDPQKPRLVGQVFLGGSICKGGAVKVLEDQELKEQPEPCVVQGKKIPGGPQMLQLSLDGKRLYVTTSLYSAWDRQFYPSMIKEGSVLLQLEADTARGGLAVNPKFLVDFGKEPGGPCLAHEVRYPGGDCTSDIWV
;
A
#
# COMPACT_ATOMS: atom_id res chain seq x y z
N MET A 1 -2.96 18.64 2.56
CA MET A 1 -3.05 17.72 1.41
C MET A 1 -3.85 16.51 1.86
N PRO A 2 -4.92 16.09 1.16
CA PRO A 2 -5.72 14.92 1.55
C PRO A 2 -4.92 13.61 1.41
N GLY A 3 -5.31 12.55 2.11
CA GLY A 3 -4.64 11.24 2.03
C GLY A 3 -4.88 10.46 0.74
N LEU A 4 -6.05 10.68 0.12
CA LEU A 4 -6.60 9.91 -1.00
C LEU A 4 -6.60 8.39 -0.72
N ILE A 5 -7.61 7.93 0.02
CA ILE A 5 -7.87 6.50 0.20
C ILE A 5 -8.41 5.94 -1.12
N THR A 6 -7.68 5.00 -1.73
CA THR A 6 -8.04 4.47 -3.06
C THR A 6 -8.55 3.05 -3.04
N ASP A 7 -8.15 2.26 -2.05
CA ASP A 7 -8.56 0.86 -1.94
C ASP A 7 -8.75 0.45 -0.47
N ILE A 8 -9.68 -0.48 -0.24
CA ILE A 8 -9.99 -1.06 1.07
C ILE A 8 -10.24 -2.57 0.93
N LEU A 9 -9.85 -3.34 1.95
CA LEU A 9 -10.26 -4.74 2.05
C LEU A 9 -10.43 -5.17 3.51
N ILE A 10 -11.20 -6.23 3.73
CA ILE A 10 -11.43 -6.83 5.04
C ILE A 10 -10.80 -8.23 5.06
N SER A 11 -10.22 -8.63 6.20
CA SER A 11 -9.72 -9.98 6.39
C SER A 11 -10.86 -11.00 6.43
N LEU A 12 -10.60 -12.25 6.02
CA LEU A 12 -11.65 -13.28 5.95
C LEU A 12 -12.30 -13.62 7.31
N ASP A 13 -11.65 -13.30 8.41
CA ASP A 13 -12.18 -13.47 9.78
C ASP A 13 -12.95 -12.22 10.26
N ASP A 14 -13.20 -11.24 9.39
CA ASP A 14 -13.87 -9.96 9.64
C ASP A 14 -13.26 -9.12 10.78
N LYS A 15 -12.01 -9.43 11.17
CA LYS A 15 -11.35 -8.78 12.31
C LYS A 15 -10.58 -7.52 11.93
N PHE A 16 -10.07 -7.44 10.70
CA PHE A 16 -9.22 -6.32 10.27
C PHE A 16 -9.69 -5.69 8.96
N LEU A 17 -9.73 -4.36 8.95
CA LEU A 17 -9.85 -3.53 7.76
C LEU A 17 -8.46 -3.02 7.37
N TYR A 18 -8.12 -3.09 6.09
CA TYR A 18 -6.93 -2.49 5.53
C TYR A 18 -7.32 -1.43 4.51
N PHE A 19 -6.54 -0.36 4.42
CA PHE A 19 -6.70 0.61 3.34
C PHE A 19 -5.37 1.24 2.93
N SER A 20 -5.32 1.72 1.70
CA SER A 20 -4.17 2.42 1.12
C SER A 20 -4.47 3.92 0.96
N ASN A 21 -3.62 4.77 1.54
CA ASN A 21 -3.60 6.21 1.29
C ASN A 21 -2.60 6.50 0.17
N TRP A 22 -3.07 6.56 -1.07
CA TRP A 22 -2.19 6.65 -2.22
C TRP A 22 -1.38 7.95 -2.27
N LEU A 23 -1.95 9.07 -1.81
CA LEU A 23 -1.25 10.37 -1.87
C LEU A 23 -0.30 10.57 -0.68
N HIS A 24 -0.69 10.14 0.52
CA HIS A 24 0.20 10.19 1.70
C HIS A 24 1.26 9.09 1.69
N GLY A 25 0.97 7.94 1.12
CA GLY A 25 1.97 6.88 0.95
C GLY A 25 1.91 5.74 1.95
N ASP A 26 0.91 5.69 2.83
CA ASP A 26 0.80 4.66 3.86
C ASP A 26 -0.31 3.63 3.61
N VAL A 27 -0.07 2.42 4.08
CA VAL A 27 -1.10 1.39 4.27
C VAL A 27 -1.42 1.34 5.76
N ARG A 28 -2.70 1.27 6.09
CA ARG A 28 -3.17 1.15 7.47
C ARG A 28 -3.91 -0.16 7.69
N GLN A 29 -3.84 -0.64 8.93
CA GLN A 29 -4.60 -1.78 9.44
C GLN A 29 -5.40 -1.30 10.65
N TYR A 30 -6.71 -1.55 10.62
CA TYR A 30 -7.64 -1.26 11.70
C TYR A 30 -8.23 -2.56 12.24
N ASP A 31 -8.23 -2.72 13.55
CA ASP A 31 -9.04 -3.72 14.24
C ASP A 31 -10.50 -3.25 14.21
N ILE A 32 -11.36 -4.06 13.62
CA ILE A 32 -12.80 -3.82 13.44
C ILE A 32 -13.65 -4.88 14.16
N SER A 33 -13.09 -5.54 15.20
CA SER A 33 -13.87 -6.45 16.06
C SER A 33 -15.13 -5.79 16.65
N ASP A 34 -15.09 -4.46 16.84
CA ASP A 34 -16.25 -3.58 17.00
C ASP A 34 -16.33 -2.63 15.79
N PRO A 35 -17.19 -2.90 14.79
CA PRO A 35 -17.30 -2.07 13.59
C PRO A 35 -17.73 -0.62 13.86
N GLN A 36 -18.35 -0.33 15.01
CA GLN A 36 -18.72 1.04 15.38
C GLN A 36 -17.55 1.82 15.96
N LYS A 37 -16.46 1.15 16.34
CA LYS A 37 -15.26 1.76 16.93
C LYS A 37 -13.97 1.16 16.35
N PRO A 38 -13.69 1.36 15.04
CA PRO A 38 -12.45 0.90 14.43
C PRO A 38 -11.23 1.48 15.15
N ARG A 39 -10.22 0.64 15.39
CA ARG A 39 -8.99 1.04 16.09
C ARG A 39 -7.78 0.84 15.20
N LEU A 40 -6.99 1.89 14.96
CA LEU A 40 -5.73 1.79 14.23
C LEU A 40 -4.75 0.89 15.00
N VAL A 41 -4.25 -0.17 14.35
CA VAL A 41 -3.32 -1.14 14.94
C VAL A 41 -2.04 -1.38 14.13
N GLY A 42 -1.98 -0.88 12.90
CA GLY A 42 -0.79 -0.94 12.07
C GLY A 42 -0.76 0.17 11.02
N GLN A 43 0.43 0.68 10.73
CA GLN A 43 0.68 1.69 9.70
C GLN A 43 2.08 1.48 9.14
N VAL A 44 2.22 1.55 7.81
CA VAL A 44 3.53 1.48 7.16
C VAL A 44 3.56 2.39 5.94
N PHE A 45 4.65 3.17 5.81
CA PHE A 45 4.88 4.04 4.66
C PHE A 45 5.65 3.31 3.57
N LEU A 46 5.13 3.36 2.34
CA LEU A 46 5.66 2.70 1.14
C LEU A 46 6.06 3.69 0.05
N GLY A 47 6.18 4.98 0.37
CA GLY A 47 6.43 6.05 -0.58
C GLY A 47 5.48 7.21 -0.32
N GLY A 48 4.89 7.74 -1.37
CA GLY A 48 3.92 8.83 -1.29
C GLY A 48 4.52 10.23 -1.35
N SER A 49 3.63 11.21 -1.49
CA SER A 49 4.03 12.60 -1.72
C SER A 49 4.65 13.26 -0.50
N ILE A 50 4.30 12.80 0.71
CA ILE A 50 4.77 13.40 1.96
C ILE A 50 6.09 12.78 2.48
N CYS A 51 6.72 11.85 1.75
CA CYS A 51 8.05 11.36 2.11
C CYS A 51 9.10 12.49 2.19
N LYS A 52 10.02 12.37 3.15
CA LYS A 52 11.19 13.24 3.27
C LYS A 52 11.98 13.31 1.95
N GLY A 53 12.46 14.49 1.62
CA GLY A 53 13.22 14.75 0.39
C GLY A 53 12.37 14.69 -0.90
N GLY A 54 11.04 14.59 -0.79
CA GLY A 54 10.12 14.71 -1.92
C GLY A 54 9.82 16.17 -2.31
N ALA A 55 8.89 16.35 -3.25
CA ALA A 55 8.47 17.67 -3.72
C ALA A 55 7.55 18.41 -2.73
N VAL A 56 6.99 17.70 -1.73
CA VAL A 56 6.06 18.27 -0.74
C VAL A 56 6.78 18.44 0.58
N LYS A 57 6.65 19.66 1.15
CA LYS A 57 7.03 19.96 2.53
C LYS A 57 5.77 19.99 3.39
N VAL A 58 5.72 19.15 4.42
CA VAL A 58 4.64 19.15 5.40
C VAL A 58 4.94 20.23 6.44
N LEU A 59 4.04 21.20 6.59
CA LEU A 59 4.19 22.31 7.54
C LEU A 59 3.51 22.02 8.89
N GLU A 60 2.44 21.24 8.86
CA GLU A 60 1.66 20.83 10.01
C GLU A 60 1.15 19.40 9.76
N ASP A 61 1.28 18.54 10.76
CA ASP A 61 0.77 17.18 10.77
C ASP A 61 0.24 16.88 12.18
N GLN A 62 -0.98 16.37 12.27
CA GLN A 62 -1.63 16.06 13.55
C GLN A 62 -1.33 14.62 14.01
N GLU A 63 -0.87 13.77 13.10
CA GLU A 63 -0.64 12.35 13.32
C GLU A 63 0.86 12.06 13.49
N LEU A 64 1.70 12.62 12.61
CA LEU A 64 3.14 12.37 12.58
C LEU A 64 3.94 13.52 13.18
N LYS A 65 5.03 13.17 13.88
CA LYS A 65 6.00 14.17 14.39
C LYS A 65 6.90 14.74 13.29
N GLU A 66 7.13 13.96 12.25
CA GLU A 66 7.96 14.32 11.10
C GLU A 66 7.52 13.56 9.85
N GLN A 67 7.90 14.07 8.68
CA GLN A 67 7.65 13.38 7.41
C GLN A 67 8.29 11.98 7.40
N PRO A 68 7.64 10.95 6.82
CA PRO A 68 8.16 9.59 6.79
C PRO A 68 9.41 9.49 5.92
N GLU A 69 10.31 8.57 6.29
CA GLU A 69 11.47 8.22 5.46
C GLU A 69 11.04 7.52 4.15
N PRO A 70 11.79 7.70 3.06
CA PRO A 70 11.57 6.91 1.85
C PRO A 70 11.70 5.40 2.10
N CYS A 71 10.71 4.63 1.64
CA CYS A 71 10.81 3.18 1.66
C CYS A 71 11.81 2.70 0.59
N VAL A 72 12.76 1.85 0.99
CA VAL A 72 13.74 1.23 0.10
C VAL A 72 13.71 -0.28 0.32
N VAL A 73 13.42 -1.04 -0.74
CA VAL A 73 13.39 -2.51 -0.71
C VAL A 73 14.33 -3.02 -1.79
N GLN A 74 15.23 -3.94 -1.42
CA GLN A 74 16.25 -4.50 -2.32
C GLN A 74 17.05 -3.43 -3.11
N GLY A 75 17.35 -2.30 -2.46
CA GLY A 75 18.08 -1.18 -3.06
C GLY A 75 17.24 -0.30 -4.01
N LYS A 76 15.97 -0.59 -4.23
CA LYS A 76 15.04 0.24 -5.00
C LYS A 76 14.25 1.14 -4.04
N LYS A 77 14.31 2.45 -4.25
CA LYS A 77 13.37 3.40 -3.63
C LYS A 77 11.99 3.16 -4.25
N ILE A 78 10.97 2.97 -3.41
CA ILE A 78 9.64 2.63 -3.91
C ILE A 78 9.01 3.84 -4.62
N PRO A 79 8.60 3.71 -5.90
CA PRO A 79 7.95 4.77 -6.65
C PRO A 79 6.45 4.79 -6.40
N GLY A 80 5.85 5.99 -6.44
CA GLY A 80 4.42 6.17 -6.23
C GLY A 80 4.01 6.13 -4.75
N GLY A 81 2.76 5.76 -4.50
CA GLY A 81 2.21 5.44 -3.19
C GLY A 81 1.43 4.11 -3.26
N PRO A 82 1.08 3.51 -2.12
CA PRO A 82 0.35 2.25 -2.10
C PRO A 82 -1.04 2.44 -2.71
N GLN A 83 -1.44 1.52 -3.57
CA GLN A 83 -2.72 1.52 -4.25
C GLN A 83 -3.43 0.19 -3.97
N MET A 84 -3.40 -0.79 -4.88
CA MET A 84 -4.30 -1.94 -4.75
C MET A 84 -3.74 -2.85 -3.69
N LEU A 85 -4.63 -3.35 -2.85
CA LEU A 85 -4.35 -4.24 -1.75
C LEU A 85 -4.91 -5.62 -2.08
N GLN A 86 -4.15 -6.66 -1.75
CA GLN A 86 -4.68 -8.02 -1.79
C GLN A 86 -4.13 -8.85 -0.63
N LEU A 87 -5.02 -9.33 0.23
CA LEU A 87 -4.67 -10.10 1.41
C LEU A 87 -4.71 -11.60 1.11
N SER A 88 -3.75 -12.35 1.64
CA SER A 88 -3.80 -13.82 1.59
C SER A 88 -4.93 -14.36 2.46
N LEU A 89 -5.46 -15.54 2.11
CA LEU A 89 -6.60 -16.15 2.83
C LEU A 89 -6.33 -16.36 4.34
N ASP A 90 -5.08 -16.63 4.72
CA ASP A 90 -4.69 -16.75 6.14
C ASP A 90 -4.47 -15.41 6.86
N GLY A 91 -4.67 -14.29 6.16
CA GLY A 91 -4.55 -12.93 6.69
C GLY A 91 -3.12 -12.43 6.94
N LYS A 92 -2.08 -13.23 6.65
CA LYS A 92 -0.70 -12.94 7.09
C LYS A 92 0.14 -12.14 6.11
N ARG A 93 -0.25 -12.12 4.82
CA ARG A 93 0.51 -11.45 3.75
C ARG A 93 -0.42 -10.49 3.02
N LEU A 94 -0.08 -9.21 3.05
CA LEU A 94 -0.80 -8.17 2.31
C LEU A 94 0.08 -7.71 1.15
N TYR A 95 -0.40 -7.91 -0.07
CA TYR A 95 0.28 -7.51 -1.29
C TYR A 95 -0.19 -6.13 -1.73
N VAL A 96 0.75 -5.30 -2.19
CA VAL A 96 0.49 -3.89 -2.48
C VAL A 96 1.12 -3.50 -3.80
N THR A 97 0.33 -2.97 -4.74
CA THR A 97 0.85 -2.29 -5.95
C THR A 97 0.85 -0.78 -5.79
N THR A 98 1.53 -0.05 -6.67
CA THR A 98 1.70 1.41 -6.50
C THR A 98 0.98 2.30 -7.54
N SER A 99 0.38 1.71 -8.57
CA SER A 99 -0.25 2.48 -9.66
C SER A 99 -1.76 2.65 -9.47
N LEU A 100 -2.27 3.88 -9.65
CA LEU A 100 -3.70 4.17 -9.60
C LEU A 100 -4.30 4.24 -11.00
N TYR A 101 -3.87 5.23 -11.77
CA TYR A 101 -4.39 5.51 -13.10
C TYR A 101 -3.39 6.39 -13.82
N SER A 102 -2.97 6.01 -15.01
CA SER A 102 -1.77 6.57 -15.66
C SER A 102 -1.74 8.10 -15.78
N ALA A 103 -2.90 8.75 -15.97
CA ALA A 103 -2.98 10.21 -16.01
C ALA A 103 -2.71 10.85 -14.63
N TRP A 104 -3.22 10.23 -13.56
CA TRP A 104 -3.01 10.69 -12.18
C TRP A 104 -1.60 10.32 -11.71
N ASP A 105 -1.13 9.11 -12.02
CA ASP A 105 0.23 8.67 -11.77
C ASP A 105 1.23 9.66 -12.36
N ARG A 106 1.01 10.13 -13.60
CA ARG A 106 1.85 11.14 -14.26
C ARG A 106 1.82 12.50 -13.55
N GLN A 107 0.67 12.89 -13.01
CA GLN A 107 0.50 14.18 -12.35
C GLN A 107 1.14 14.20 -10.96
N PHE A 108 0.91 13.16 -10.15
CA PHE A 108 1.34 13.12 -8.75
C PHE A 108 2.68 12.43 -8.54
N TYR A 109 3.00 11.42 -9.36
CA TYR A 109 4.23 10.62 -9.28
C TYR A 109 4.93 10.48 -10.64
N PRO A 110 5.35 11.59 -11.28
CA PRO A 110 5.89 11.57 -12.65
C PRO A 110 7.11 10.67 -12.84
N SER A 111 7.90 10.41 -11.79
CA SER A 111 9.04 9.49 -11.85
C SER A 111 8.60 8.03 -12.01
N MET A 112 7.46 7.63 -11.44
CA MET A 112 6.91 6.27 -11.54
C MET A 112 6.60 5.89 -13.00
N ILE A 113 6.20 6.85 -13.84
CA ILE A 113 6.00 6.62 -15.29
C ILE A 113 7.28 6.16 -15.99
N LYS A 114 8.45 6.60 -15.50
CA LYS A 114 9.76 6.25 -16.07
C LYS A 114 10.39 5.03 -15.40
N GLU A 115 10.08 4.81 -14.13
CA GLU A 115 10.70 3.78 -13.30
C GLU A 115 9.87 2.49 -13.19
N GLY A 116 8.60 2.55 -13.57
CA GLY A 116 7.64 1.46 -13.41
C GLY A 116 7.07 1.42 -12.00
N SER A 117 5.92 0.78 -11.88
CA SER A 117 5.34 0.42 -10.59
C SER A 117 6.02 -0.80 -9.97
N VAL A 118 5.63 -1.15 -8.75
CA VAL A 118 6.13 -2.35 -8.07
C VAL A 118 4.98 -3.13 -7.44
N LEU A 119 5.24 -4.40 -7.13
CA LEU A 119 4.45 -5.19 -6.16
C LEU A 119 5.31 -5.47 -4.93
N LEU A 120 4.77 -5.14 -3.77
CA LEU A 120 5.37 -5.34 -2.45
C LEU A 120 4.57 -6.37 -1.66
N GLN A 121 5.20 -6.94 -0.63
CA GLN A 121 4.51 -7.75 0.37
C GLN A 121 4.74 -7.14 1.75
N LEU A 122 3.66 -6.98 2.50
CA LEU A 122 3.65 -6.64 3.91
C LEU A 122 3.34 -7.90 4.72
N GLU A 123 4.03 -8.07 5.84
CA GLU A 123 3.66 -9.02 6.88
C GLU A 123 2.62 -8.37 7.80
N ALA A 124 1.50 -9.05 8.01
CA ALA A 124 0.41 -8.59 8.88
C ALA A 124 0.33 -9.46 10.15
N ASP A 125 0.42 -8.84 11.34
CA ASP A 125 0.19 -9.52 12.62
C ASP A 125 -1.33 -9.64 12.85
N THR A 126 -1.87 -10.84 12.63
CA THR A 126 -3.30 -11.14 12.78
C THR A 126 -3.74 -11.33 14.24
N ALA A 127 -2.79 -11.48 15.17
CA ALA A 127 -3.10 -11.64 16.57
C ALA A 127 -3.30 -10.29 17.25
N ARG A 128 -2.32 -9.39 17.12
CA ARG A 128 -2.24 -8.11 17.84
C ARG A 128 -2.46 -6.87 16.96
N GLY A 129 -2.41 -7.05 15.64
CA GLY A 129 -2.27 -5.96 14.69
C GLY A 129 -0.80 -5.52 14.54
N GLY A 130 -0.49 -4.96 13.39
CA GLY A 130 0.84 -4.53 13.00
C GLY A 130 1.13 -4.87 11.54
N LEU A 131 1.82 -3.96 10.87
CA LEU A 131 2.29 -4.12 9.50
C LEU A 131 3.80 -3.95 9.44
N ALA A 132 4.49 -4.81 8.69
CA ALA A 132 5.91 -4.68 8.41
C ALA A 132 6.20 -4.94 6.93
N VAL A 133 7.11 -4.16 6.33
CA VAL A 133 7.56 -4.43 4.96
C VAL A 133 8.40 -5.70 4.95
N ASN A 134 8.11 -6.65 4.08
CA ASN A 134 8.99 -7.79 3.85
C ASN A 134 10.16 -7.37 2.95
N PRO A 135 11.40 -7.27 3.46
CA PRO A 135 12.54 -6.78 2.67
C PRO A 135 12.98 -7.78 1.58
N LYS A 136 12.47 -9.02 1.61
CA LYS A 136 12.83 -10.11 0.70
C LYS A 136 11.90 -10.23 -0.51
N PHE A 137 10.80 -9.47 -0.55
CA PHE A 137 9.83 -9.54 -1.64
C PHE A 137 9.70 -8.19 -2.35
N LEU A 138 10.03 -8.18 -3.64
CA LEU A 138 9.83 -7.05 -4.54
C LEU A 138 9.68 -7.60 -5.96
N VAL A 139 8.59 -7.26 -6.64
CA VAL A 139 8.49 -7.39 -8.09
C VAL A 139 8.60 -6.01 -8.69
N ASP A 140 9.60 -5.81 -9.54
CA ASP A 140 9.90 -4.52 -10.18
C ASP A 140 9.42 -4.54 -11.64
N PHE A 141 8.29 -3.91 -11.90
CA PHE A 141 7.72 -3.81 -13.25
C PHE A 141 8.40 -2.74 -14.11
N GLY A 142 9.44 -2.08 -13.62
CA GLY A 142 10.29 -1.17 -14.40
C GLY A 142 11.18 -1.88 -15.43
N LYS A 143 11.40 -3.19 -15.26
CA LYS A 143 12.33 -4.00 -16.06
C LYS A 143 11.65 -4.93 -17.06
N GLU A 144 10.36 -4.70 -17.34
CA GLU A 144 9.62 -5.49 -18.31
C GLU A 144 10.18 -5.30 -19.73
N PRO A 145 10.10 -6.31 -20.62
CA PRO A 145 10.73 -6.26 -21.95
C PRO A 145 10.27 -5.09 -22.84
N GLY A 146 9.04 -4.61 -22.64
CA GLY A 146 8.44 -3.47 -23.37
C GLY A 146 8.69 -2.11 -22.73
N GLY A 147 9.47 -2.06 -21.65
CA GLY A 147 9.64 -0.87 -20.81
C GLY A 147 8.74 -0.87 -19.57
N PRO A 148 8.77 0.21 -18.78
CA PRO A 148 8.11 0.26 -17.48
C PRO A 148 6.60 0.03 -17.53
N CYS A 149 6.09 -0.86 -16.67
CA CYS A 149 4.67 -1.17 -16.54
C CYS A 149 4.06 -0.64 -15.24
N LEU A 150 2.75 -0.37 -15.31
CA LEU A 150 1.90 0.18 -14.26
C LEU A 150 0.91 -0.89 -13.78
N ALA A 151 1.36 -1.73 -12.84
CA ALA A 151 0.58 -2.79 -12.24
C ALA A 151 -0.47 -2.22 -11.29
N HIS A 152 -1.68 -2.77 -11.40
CA HIS A 152 -2.86 -2.33 -10.67
C HIS A 152 -3.35 -3.44 -9.75
N GLU A 153 -4.35 -4.21 -10.16
CA GLU A 153 -4.97 -5.25 -9.32
C GLU A 153 -4.12 -6.54 -9.26
N VAL A 154 -4.20 -7.24 -8.12
CA VAL A 154 -3.58 -8.56 -7.88
C VAL A 154 -4.69 -9.55 -7.61
N ARG A 155 -4.67 -10.71 -8.27
CA ARG A 155 -5.65 -11.79 -8.05
C ARG A 155 -4.94 -13.10 -7.75
N TYR A 156 -5.45 -13.84 -6.77
CA TYR A 156 -4.89 -15.15 -6.43
C TYR A 156 -5.51 -16.26 -7.30
N PRO A 157 -4.72 -17.26 -7.73
CA PRO A 157 -5.27 -18.49 -8.27
C PRO A 157 -6.14 -19.18 -7.22
N GLY A 158 -7.43 -19.37 -7.51
CA GLY A 158 -8.34 -20.09 -6.62
C GLY A 158 -9.14 -19.23 -5.63
N GLY A 159 -9.11 -17.90 -5.80
CA GLY A 159 -9.93 -16.98 -5.02
C GLY A 159 -9.18 -16.25 -3.91
N ASP A 160 -9.70 -15.10 -3.54
CA ASP A 160 -9.14 -14.17 -2.56
C ASP A 160 -10.22 -13.38 -1.83
N CYS A 161 -9.82 -12.60 -0.81
CA CYS A 161 -10.74 -11.87 0.05
C CYS A 161 -11.59 -10.80 -0.67
N THR A 162 -11.37 -10.57 -1.96
CA THR A 162 -12.10 -9.59 -2.77
C THR A 162 -12.73 -10.18 -4.03
N SER A 163 -12.57 -11.49 -4.31
CA SER A 163 -13.20 -12.16 -5.47
C SER A 163 -14.37 -13.06 -5.11
N ASP A 164 -14.42 -13.58 -3.88
CA ASP A 164 -15.34 -14.65 -3.49
C ASP A 164 -16.37 -14.18 -2.48
N ILE A 165 -17.61 -14.64 -2.67
CA ILE A 165 -18.72 -14.46 -1.71
C ILE A 165 -19.11 -15.83 -1.19
N TRP A 166 -19.05 -16.01 0.12
CA TRP A 166 -19.38 -17.26 0.81
C TRP A 166 -20.87 -17.24 1.22
N VAL A 167 -21.57 -18.37 1.06
CA VAL A 167 -23.02 -18.54 1.35
C VAL A 167 -23.23 -19.54 2.46
#